data_AF-A0A5B7XV33-F1
#
_entry.id   AF-A0A5B7XV33-F1
#
_cell.length_a   1.000
_cell.length_b   1.000
_cell.length_c   1.000
_cell.angle_alpha   90.00
_cell.angle_beta   90.00
_cell.angle_gamma   90.00
#
_symmetry.space_group_name_H-M   'P 1'
#
loop_
_entity.id
_entity.type
_entity.pdbx_description
1 polymer ?
#
loop_
_entity_poly.entity_id
_entity_poly.type
_entity_poly.pdbx_seq_one_letter_code
_entity_poly.pdbx_strand_id
1 'polypeptide(L)'
;MIKLNLKNTNLSTEYEKNRILNLKTIAIHKNWTNEQLSLKTGLSVRTIIRYKKEIFNTEKGDKSFVRTKHKNINKVKDRKISDDLFQEIYKQYLETNNAIIDIERTDNELSYKEFYETFLDQNIKEKLSYSWMIYRFNELGFHNRHTTKRGRKITRDLKKIKKLNEETHMMIAEIQNKQNTTKNKEWFWI
;
A
#
# COMPACT_ATOMS: atom_id res chain seq x y z
N MET A 1 -3.98 46.54 16.55
CA MET A 1 -3.13 45.45 16.04
C MET A 1 -3.83 44.13 16.34
N ILE A 2 -4.36 43.43 15.32
CA ILE A 2 -5.12 42.18 15.53
C ILE A 2 -4.15 41.07 15.91
N LYS A 3 -4.18 40.61 17.16
CA LYS A 3 -3.42 39.43 17.61
C LYS A 3 -4.17 38.18 17.20
N LEU A 4 -3.94 37.69 15.98
CA LEU A 4 -4.34 36.33 15.61
C LEU A 4 -3.65 35.34 16.56
N ASN A 5 -4.43 34.69 17.42
CA ASN A 5 -3.92 33.66 18.31
C ASN A 5 -3.71 32.36 17.50
N LEU A 6 -2.61 32.34 16.74
CA LEU A 6 -2.15 31.17 16.01
C LEU A 6 -1.45 30.24 17.01
N LYS A 7 -1.87 28.98 17.07
CA LYS A 7 -1.18 27.98 17.88
C LYS A 7 0.20 27.74 17.25
N ASN A 8 1.22 28.44 17.73
CA ASN A 8 2.61 28.25 17.33
C ASN A 8 3.08 26.90 17.87
N THR A 9 3.14 25.93 16.98
CA THR A 9 3.85 24.67 17.19
C THR A 9 4.82 24.55 16.04
N ASN A 10 6.12 24.40 16.32
CA ASN A 10 7.22 24.15 15.37
C ASN A 10 6.72 23.66 13.99
N LEU A 11 6.71 24.56 13.01
CA LEU A 11 6.09 24.35 11.70
C LEU A 11 7.01 23.49 10.83
N SER A 12 6.63 22.25 10.56
CA SER A 12 7.48 21.28 9.86
C SER A 12 7.12 21.09 8.38
N THR A 13 6.01 21.64 7.87
CA THR A 13 5.56 21.42 6.48
C THR A 13 5.27 22.71 5.71
N GLU A 14 5.54 22.69 4.40
CA GLU A 14 5.33 23.82 3.47
C GLU A 14 3.86 24.27 3.41
N TYR A 15 2.93 23.32 3.48
CA TYR A 15 1.49 23.59 3.56
C TYR A 15 1.12 24.46 4.77
N GLU A 16 1.65 24.13 5.96
CA GLU A 16 1.32 24.85 7.19
C GLU A 16 1.90 26.26 7.19
N LYS A 17 3.11 26.44 6.65
CA LYS A 17 3.74 27.76 6.44
C LYS A 17 2.89 28.62 5.51
N ASN A 18 2.50 28.09 4.35
CA ASN A 18 1.66 28.80 3.37
C ASN A 18 0.26 29.12 3.92
N ARG A 19 -0.32 28.21 4.71
CA ARG A 19 -1.61 28.48 5.36
C ARG A 19 -1.52 29.64 6.34
N ILE A 20 -0.48 29.68 7.18
CA ILE A 20 -0.29 30.76 8.16
C ILE A 20 -0.06 32.09 7.46
N LEU A 21 0.79 32.12 6.44
CA LEU A 21 1.05 33.33 5.65
C LEU A 21 -0.26 33.90 5.09
N ASN A 22 -1.06 33.05 4.44
CA ASN A 22 -2.33 33.47 3.84
C ASN A 22 -3.35 33.93 4.88
N LEU A 23 -3.46 33.26 6.03
CA LEU A 23 -4.34 33.69 7.13
C LEU A 23 -3.93 35.07 7.68
N LYS A 24 -2.62 35.32 7.83
CA LYS A 24 -2.11 36.64 8.25
C LYS A 24 -2.42 37.71 7.21
N THR A 25 -2.15 37.45 5.92
CA THR A 25 -2.44 38.38 4.82
C THR A 25 -3.93 38.76 4.79
N ILE A 26 -4.83 37.78 4.94
CA ILE A 26 -6.28 38.03 4.95
C ILE A 26 -6.70 38.85 6.17
N ALA A 27 -6.13 38.58 7.35
CA ALA A 27 -6.45 39.35 8.56
C ALA A 27 -5.96 40.80 8.50
N ILE A 28 -4.78 41.04 7.92
CA ILE A 28 -4.25 42.40 7.68
C ILE A 28 -5.15 43.17 6.72
N HIS A 29 -5.59 42.52 5.64
CA HIS A 29 -6.40 43.12 4.60
C HIS A 29 -7.89 42.76 4.73
N LYS A 30 -8.44 42.79 5.96
CA LYS A 30 -9.82 42.34 6.24
C LYS A 30 -10.91 43.06 5.44
N ASN A 31 -10.67 44.32 5.08
CA ASN A 31 -11.60 45.18 4.35
C ASN A 31 -11.57 44.97 2.83
N TRP A 32 -10.63 44.17 2.31
CA TRP A 32 -10.55 43.91 0.87
C TRP A 32 -11.66 42.98 0.41
N THR A 33 -12.06 43.14 -0.84
CA THR A 33 -12.98 42.23 -1.53
C THR A 33 -12.38 40.83 -1.62
N ASN A 34 -13.23 39.83 -1.84
CA ASN A 34 -12.75 38.46 -1.95
C ASN A 34 -11.93 38.24 -3.23
N GLU A 35 -12.24 38.96 -4.32
CA GLU A 35 -11.45 38.94 -5.54
C GLU A 35 -10.04 39.51 -5.32
N GLN A 36 -9.92 40.66 -4.65
CA GLN A 36 -8.61 41.27 -4.35
C GLN A 36 -7.71 40.36 -3.51
N LEU A 37 -8.29 39.70 -2.50
CA LEU A 37 -7.56 38.75 -1.67
C LEU A 37 -7.19 37.47 -2.44
N SER A 38 -8.05 37.02 -3.35
CA SER A 38 -7.78 35.89 -4.25
C SER A 38 -6.57 36.19 -5.12
N LEU A 39 -6.55 37.35 -5.79
CA LEU A 39 -5.41 37.81 -6.59
C LEU A 39 -4.11 37.91 -5.78
N LYS A 40 -4.17 38.45 -4.55
CA LYS A 40 -2.99 38.64 -3.70
C LYS A 40 -2.40 37.32 -3.16
N THR A 41 -3.25 36.34 -2.86
CA THR A 41 -2.84 35.09 -2.21
C THR A 41 -2.70 33.90 -3.17
N GLY A 42 -3.22 34.04 -4.40
CA GLY A 42 -3.35 32.92 -5.35
C GLY A 42 -4.39 31.87 -4.93
N LEU A 43 -5.20 32.13 -3.89
CA LEU A 43 -6.22 31.20 -3.39
C LEU A 43 -7.55 31.41 -4.11
N SER A 44 -8.35 30.35 -4.23
CA SER A 44 -9.73 30.47 -4.72
C SER A 44 -10.58 31.34 -3.79
N VAL A 45 -11.53 32.09 -4.36
CA VAL A 45 -12.50 32.92 -3.63
C VAL A 45 -13.21 32.12 -2.52
N ARG A 46 -13.57 30.86 -2.80
CA ARG A 46 -14.17 29.96 -1.80
C ARG A 46 -13.26 29.69 -0.60
N THR A 47 -11.95 29.56 -0.83
CA THR A 47 -10.96 29.40 0.24
C THR A 47 -10.81 30.68 1.05
N ILE A 48 -10.83 31.86 0.41
CA ILE A 48 -10.82 33.16 1.08
C ILE A 48 -12.02 33.31 2.01
N ILE A 49 -13.23 33.03 1.52
CA ILE A 49 -14.47 33.10 2.33
C ILE A 49 -14.36 32.19 3.56
N ARG A 50 -13.86 30.96 3.38
CA ARG A 50 -13.63 30.03 4.49
C ARG A 50 -12.65 30.59 5.51
N TYR A 51 -11.52 31.15 5.07
CA TYR A 51 -10.51 31.71 5.96
C TYR A 51 -11.00 32.97 6.69
N LYS A 52 -11.74 33.87 6.02
CA LYS A 52 -12.41 35.00 6.67
C LYS A 52 -13.36 34.54 7.78
N LYS A 53 -14.15 33.50 7.52
CA LYS A 53 -15.05 32.90 8.54
C LYS A 53 -14.28 32.31 9.73
N GLU A 54 -13.15 31.64 9.47
CA GLU A 54 -12.29 31.11 10.55
C GLU A 54 -11.72 32.25 11.42
N ILE A 55 -11.23 33.33 10.81
CA ILE A 55 -10.70 34.51 11.51
C ILE A 55 -11.80 35.18 12.33
N PHE A 56 -12.96 35.45 11.72
CA PHE A 56 -14.09 36.09 12.37
C PHE A 56 -14.59 35.30 13.59
N ASN A 57 -14.71 33.98 13.48
CA ASN A 57 -15.11 33.13 14.60
C ASN A 57 -14.09 33.14 15.75
N THR A 58 -12.79 33.31 15.44
CA THR A 58 -11.76 33.46 16.47
C THR A 58 -11.81 34.85 17.12
N GLU A 59 -12.07 35.90 16.36
CA GLU A 59 -12.25 37.26 16.89
C GLU A 59 -13.49 37.39 17.78
N LYS A 60 -14.58 36.69 17.45
CA LYS A 60 -15.80 36.61 18.28
C LYS A 60 -15.66 35.81 19.56
N GLY A 61 -14.59 35.03 19.72
CA GLY A 61 -14.41 34.13 20.86
C GLY A 61 -15.10 32.76 20.70
N ASP A 62 -15.80 32.50 19.60
CA ASP A 62 -16.42 31.18 19.30
C ASP A 62 -15.37 30.07 19.19
N LYS A 63 -14.12 30.42 18.86
CA LYS A 63 -12.97 29.51 18.83
C LYS A 63 -11.74 30.16 19.43
N SER A 64 -11.06 29.45 20.31
CA SER A 64 -9.81 29.92 20.94
C SER A 64 -8.63 30.06 19.98
N PHE A 65 -8.62 29.36 18.84
CA PHE A 65 -7.56 29.46 17.84
C PHE A 65 -8.01 29.04 16.43
N VAL A 66 -7.28 29.50 15.40
CA VAL A 66 -7.41 29.01 14.02
C VAL A 66 -6.53 27.78 13.83
N ARG A 67 -7.10 26.65 13.37
CA ARG A 67 -6.34 25.42 13.12
C ARG A 67 -5.47 25.58 11.87
N THR A 68 -4.16 25.47 12.06
CA THR A 68 -3.15 25.58 10.99
C THR A 68 -2.64 24.22 10.52
N LYS A 69 -2.69 23.20 11.38
CA LYS A 69 -2.20 21.84 11.06
C LYS A 69 -3.09 21.09 10.08
N HIS A 70 -2.45 20.25 9.25
CA HIS A 70 -3.16 19.34 8.36
C HIS A 70 -3.96 18.30 9.17
N LYS A 71 -5.23 18.07 8.81
CA LYS A 71 -6.10 17.11 9.53
C LYS A 71 -5.59 15.67 9.46
N ASN A 72 -4.88 15.32 8.39
CA ASN A 72 -4.38 13.97 8.15
C ASN A 72 -2.92 13.78 8.57
N ILE A 73 -2.35 14.68 9.39
CA ILE A 73 -0.93 14.59 9.76
C ILE A 73 -0.58 13.24 10.42
N ASN A 74 -1.49 12.69 11.21
CA ASN A 74 -1.32 11.40 11.90
C ASN A 74 -1.95 10.21 11.13
N LYS A 75 -2.58 10.45 9.98
CA LYS A 75 -3.22 9.39 9.19
C LYS A 75 -2.25 8.88 8.14
N VAL A 76 -1.30 8.05 8.58
CA VAL A 76 -0.23 7.50 7.71
C VAL A 76 -0.81 6.76 6.50
N LYS A 77 -1.88 5.99 6.70
CA LYS A 77 -2.56 5.20 5.65
C LYS A 77 -3.37 6.04 4.65
N ASP A 78 -3.70 7.29 4.98
CA ASP A 78 -4.42 8.20 4.09
C ASP A 78 -3.46 9.06 3.24
N ARG A 79 -2.14 8.88 3.41
CA ARG A 79 -1.14 9.58 2.61
C ARG A 79 -1.09 8.95 1.23
N LYS A 80 -1.06 9.79 0.20
CA LYS A 80 -0.85 9.32 -1.18
C LYS A 80 0.52 8.65 -1.26
N ILE A 81 0.52 7.40 -1.72
CA ILE A 81 1.73 6.64 -2.01
C ILE A 81 2.07 6.88 -3.48
N SER A 82 3.36 7.10 -3.79
CA SER A 82 3.80 7.31 -5.19
C SER A 82 3.70 6.03 -6.00
N ASP A 83 3.50 6.17 -7.30
CA ASP A 83 3.51 5.06 -8.25
C ASP A 83 4.89 4.42 -8.35
N ASP A 84 5.93 5.21 -8.14
CA ASP A 84 7.31 4.73 -8.10
C ASP A 84 7.50 3.65 -7.02
N LEU A 85 6.88 3.83 -5.85
CA LEU A 85 6.96 2.83 -4.78
C LEU A 85 6.29 1.52 -5.22
N PHE A 86 5.16 1.58 -5.93
CA PHE A 86 4.50 0.36 -6.42
C PHE A 86 5.31 -0.33 -7.52
N GLN A 87 6.01 0.43 -8.36
CA GLN A 87 6.95 -0.12 -9.35
C GLN A 87 8.13 -0.82 -8.67
N GLU A 88 8.70 -0.21 -7.62
CA GLU A 88 9.78 -0.82 -6.83
C GLU A 88 9.33 -2.11 -6.16
N ILE A 89 8.15 -2.10 -5.52
CA ILE A 89 7.57 -3.30 -4.89
C ILE A 89 7.36 -4.41 -5.94
N TYR A 90 6.87 -4.05 -7.13
CA TYR A 90 6.67 -5.03 -8.20
C TYR A 90 8.00 -5.57 -8.76
N LYS A 91 9.03 -4.71 -8.88
CA LYS A 91 10.37 -5.16 -9.26
C LYS A 91 10.94 -6.15 -8.23
N GLN A 92 10.81 -5.85 -6.94
CA GLN A 92 11.21 -6.74 -5.86
C GLN A 92 10.47 -8.08 -5.94
N TYR A 93 9.17 -8.06 -6.28
CA TYR A 93 8.39 -9.29 -6.51
C TYR A 93 8.96 -10.13 -7.67
N LEU A 94 9.29 -9.52 -8.80
CA LEU A 94 9.87 -10.22 -9.94
C LEU A 94 11.26 -10.80 -9.62
N GLU A 95 12.11 -10.04 -8.92
CA GLU A 95 13.43 -10.52 -8.47
C GLU A 95 13.31 -11.70 -7.51
N THR A 96 12.37 -11.62 -6.56
CA THR A 96 12.08 -12.71 -5.62
C THR A 96 11.60 -13.96 -6.35
N ASN A 97 10.71 -13.80 -7.34
CA ASN A 97 10.24 -14.90 -8.17
C ASN A 97 11.39 -15.55 -8.95
N ASN A 98 12.25 -14.75 -9.60
CA ASN A 98 13.37 -15.27 -10.37
C ASN A 98 14.34 -16.07 -9.49
N ALA A 99 14.65 -15.57 -8.29
CA ALA A 99 15.50 -16.29 -7.33
C ALA A 99 14.89 -17.63 -6.86
N ILE A 100 13.56 -17.75 -6.86
CA ILE A 100 12.85 -19.01 -6.53
C ILE A 100 12.84 -19.97 -7.72
N ILE A 101 12.78 -19.45 -8.96
CA ILE A 101 12.80 -20.26 -10.19
C ILE A 101 14.13 -21.00 -10.35
N ASP A 102 15.24 -20.42 -9.89
CA ASP A 102 16.56 -21.06 -9.91
C ASP A 102 16.70 -22.24 -8.93
N ILE A 103 15.72 -22.44 -8.03
CA ILE A 103 15.68 -23.52 -7.03
C ILE A 103 14.57 -24.52 -7.41
N GLU A 104 14.74 -25.28 -8.50
CA GLU A 104 13.96 -26.48 -8.92
C GLU A 104 12.52 -26.67 -8.36
N ARG A 105 11.67 -25.63 -8.34
CA ARG A 105 10.26 -25.75 -7.93
C ARG A 105 9.39 -25.86 -9.17
N THR A 106 8.58 -26.90 -9.24
CA THR A 106 7.68 -27.17 -10.37
C THR A 106 6.48 -26.21 -10.46
N ASP A 107 6.27 -25.32 -9.47
CA ASP A 107 5.27 -24.25 -9.45
C ASP A 107 5.97 -22.91 -9.21
N ASN A 108 6.35 -22.25 -10.32
CA ASN A 108 7.43 -21.27 -10.38
C ASN A 108 7.04 -19.79 -10.18
N GLU A 109 5.90 -19.50 -9.54
CA GLU A 109 5.46 -18.11 -9.36
C GLU A 109 4.79 -17.92 -8.00
N LEU A 110 5.42 -17.11 -7.15
CA LEU A 110 4.93 -16.71 -5.84
C LEU A 110 3.61 -15.95 -5.98
N SER A 111 2.63 -16.23 -5.12
CA SER A 111 1.44 -15.39 -5.09
C SER A 111 1.76 -14.01 -4.51
N TYR A 112 1.00 -12.98 -4.90
CA TYR A 112 1.16 -11.64 -4.29
C TYR A 112 0.89 -11.65 -2.79
N LYS A 113 0.05 -12.58 -2.30
CA LYS A 113 -0.22 -12.73 -0.88
C LYS A 113 1.02 -13.25 -0.14
N GLU A 114 1.64 -14.31 -0.63
CA GLU A 114 2.86 -14.86 -0.03
C GLU A 114 4.01 -13.85 -0.12
N PHE A 115 4.14 -13.16 -1.25
CA PHE A 115 5.09 -12.06 -1.39
C PHE A 115 4.86 -10.98 -0.33
N TYR A 116 3.62 -10.51 -0.19
CA TYR A 116 3.27 -9.51 0.80
C TYR A 116 3.57 -10.01 2.21
N GLU A 117 3.12 -11.20 2.60
CA GLU A 117 3.24 -11.67 3.97
C GLU A 117 4.70 -11.98 4.35
N THR A 118 5.46 -12.62 3.46
CA THR A 118 6.77 -13.20 3.78
C THR A 118 7.95 -12.31 3.36
N PHE A 119 7.86 -11.61 2.24
CA PHE A 119 9.03 -10.95 1.62
C PHE A 119 8.98 -9.42 1.65
N LEU A 120 7.80 -8.83 1.70
CA LEU A 120 7.67 -7.38 1.74
C LEU A 120 8.11 -6.82 3.10
N ASP A 121 8.91 -5.75 3.08
CA ASP A 121 9.43 -5.11 4.28
C ASP A 121 8.31 -4.59 5.21
N GLN A 122 8.50 -4.75 6.52
CA GLN A 122 7.56 -4.35 7.54
C GLN A 122 7.30 -2.83 7.51
N ASN A 123 8.32 -2.03 7.23
CA ASN A 123 8.16 -0.57 7.10
C ASN A 123 7.23 -0.18 5.95
N ILE A 124 7.17 -1.00 4.89
CA ILE A 124 6.26 -0.80 3.76
C ILE A 124 4.86 -1.26 4.15
N LYS A 125 4.72 -2.42 4.81
CA LYS A 125 3.43 -2.96 5.31
C LYS A 125 2.72 -2.03 6.29
N GLU A 126 3.45 -1.25 7.07
CA GLU A 126 2.86 -0.25 7.97
C GLU A 126 2.21 0.91 7.22
N LYS A 127 2.71 1.23 6.03
CA LYS A 127 2.24 2.32 5.16
C LYS A 127 1.18 1.85 4.16
N LEU A 128 1.25 0.58 3.74
CA LEU A 128 0.47 0.00 2.66
C LEU A 128 -0.21 -1.29 3.10
N SER A 129 -1.54 -1.40 2.94
CA SER A 129 -2.24 -2.66 3.16
C SER A 129 -2.15 -3.57 1.93
N TYR A 130 -2.27 -4.89 2.14
CA TYR A 130 -2.34 -5.88 1.06
C TYR A 130 -3.43 -5.54 0.03
N SER A 131 -4.65 -5.23 0.50
CA SER A 131 -5.76 -4.88 -0.38
C SER A 131 -5.44 -3.66 -1.26
N TRP A 132 -4.75 -2.66 -0.70
CA TRP A 132 -4.36 -1.47 -1.44
C TRP A 132 -3.23 -1.76 -2.45
N MET A 133 -2.29 -2.62 -2.09
CA MET A 133 -1.25 -3.11 -3.02
C MET A 133 -1.89 -3.79 -4.23
N ILE A 134 -2.84 -4.71 -4.01
CA ILE A 134 -3.53 -5.41 -5.09
C ILE A 134 -4.35 -4.46 -5.96
N TYR A 135 -5.08 -3.52 -5.34
CA TYR A 135 -5.83 -2.50 -6.07
C TYR A 135 -4.92 -1.72 -7.03
N ARG A 136 -3.78 -1.22 -6.53
CA ARG A 136 -2.82 -0.43 -7.32
C ARG A 136 -2.10 -1.26 -8.37
N PHE A 137 -1.73 -2.50 -8.06
CA PHE A 137 -1.15 -3.42 -9.04
C PHE A 137 -2.09 -3.66 -10.21
N ASN A 138 -3.40 -3.79 -9.96
CA ASN A 138 -4.38 -3.90 -11.04
C ASN A 138 -4.49 -2.62 -11.88
N GLU A 139 -4.50 -1.44 -11.25
CA GLU A 139 -4.52 -0.16 -11.98
C GLU A 139 -3.27 0.05 -12.84
N LEU A 140 -2.11 -0.42 -12.37
CA LEU A 140 -0.83 -0.31 -13.08
C LEU A 140 -0.58 -1.46 -14.07
N GLY A 141 -1.50 -2.44 -14.17
CA GLY A 141 -1.35 -3.58 -15.07
C GLY A 141 -0.32 -4.63 -14.62
N PHE A 142 0.07 -4.62 -13.34
CA PHE A 142 1.00 -5.59 -12.75
C PHE A 142 0.26 -6.90 -12.47
N HIS A 143 0.26 -7.78 -13.45
CA HIS A 143 -0.39 -9.08 -13.36
C HIS A 143 0.61 -10.19 -13.08
N ASN A 144 0.16 -11.20 -12.33
CA ASN A 144 0.81 -12.49 -12.18
C ASN A 144 -0.15 -13.61 -12.61
N ARG A 145 0.34 -14.85 -12.69
CA ARG A 145 -0.50 -16.02 -13.04
C ARG A 145 -1.67 -16.19 -12.06
N HIS A 146 -1.54 -15.77 -10.81
CA HIS A 146 -2.61 -15.87 -9.81
C HIS A 146 -3.68 -14.77 -9.92
N THR A 147 -3.43 -13.67 -10.64
CA THR A 147 -4.39 -12.57 -10.80
C THR A 147 -5.26 -12.71 -12.05
N THR A 148 -4.80 -13.39 -13.09
CA THR A 148 -5.60 -13.58 -14.32
C THR A 148 -6.50 -14.82 -14.25
N LYS A 149 -7.68 -14.80 -14.89
CA LYS A 149 -8.60 -15.96 -14.94
C LYS A 149 -7.93 -17.19 -15.55
N ARG A 150 -7.16 -16.98 -16.63
CA ARG A 150 -6.41 -18.03 -17.34
C ARG A 150 -5.30 -18.58 -16.46
N GLY A 151 -4.49 -17.72 -15.85
CA GLY A 151 -3.42 -18.16 -14.96
C GLY A 151 -3.94 -18.90 -13.72
N ARG A 152 -5.01 -18.43 -13.07
CA ARG A 152 -5.67 -19.15 -11.97
C ARG A 152 -6.16 -20.55 -12.33
N LYS A 153 -6.55 -20.76 -13.60
CA LYS A 153 -6.90 -22.09 -14.09
C LYS A 153 -5.65 -22.96 -14.19
N ILE A 154 -4.61 -22.47 -14.83
CA ILE A 154 -3.32 -23.16 -14.97
C ILE A 154 -2.74 -23.56 -13.61
N THR A 155 -2.69 -22.64 -12.63
CA THR A 155 -2.19 -22.95 -11.28
C THR A 155 -3.00 -24.05 -10.59
N ARG A 156 -4.33 -24.04 -10.72
CA ARG A 156 -5.18 -25.10 -10.13
C ARG A 156 -4.92 -26.45 -10.78
N ASP A 157 -4.74 -26.47 -12.10
CA ASP A 157 -4.48 -27.70 -12.84
C ASP A 157 -3.08 -28.26 -12.49
N LEU A 158 -2.07 -27.40 -12.36
CA LEU A 158 -0.72 -27.79 -11.90
C LEU A 158 -0.74 -28.39 -10.48
N LYS A 159 -1.47 -27.78 -9.53
CA LYS A 159 -1.63 -28.32 -8.17
C LYS A 159 -2.26 -29.72 -8.17
N LYS A 160 -3.24 -29.97 -9.05
CA LYS A 160 -3.84 -31.30 -9.20
C LYS A 160 -2.85 -32.32 -9.74
N ILE A 161 -2.08 -31.95 -10.77
CA ILE A 161 -1.05 -32.82 -11.36
C ILE A 161 0.01 -33.16 -10.31
N LYS A 162 0.47 -32.17 -9.53
CA LYS A 162 1.46 -32.38 -8.47
C LYS A 162 0.97 -33.39 -7.43
N LYS A 163 -0.27 -33.22 -6.94
CA LYS A 163 -0.88 -34.14 -5.98
C LYS A 163 -0.97 -35.57 -6.54
N LEU A 164 -1.38 -35.70 -7.80
CA LEU A 164 -1.47 -36.99 -8.47
C LEU A 164 -0.08 -37.66 -8.60
N ASN A 165 0.96 -36.89 -8.92
CA ASN A 165 2.33 -37.40 -8.97
C ASN A 165 2.82 -37.89 -7.60
N GLU A 166 2.57 -37.13 -6.54
CA GLU A 166 2.90 -37.52 -5.16
C GLU A 166 2.20 -38.84 -4.76
N GLU A 167 0.90 -38.96 -5.04
CA GLU A 167 0.13 -40.20 -4.81
C GLU A 167 0.68 -41.38 -5.62
N THR A 168 1.06 -41.15 -6.88
CA THR A 168 1.63 -42.18 -7.76
C THR A 168 2.99 -42.66 -7.27
N HIS A 169 3.86 -41.74 -6.83
CA HIS A 169 5.17 -42.08 -6.27
C HIS A 169 5.04 -42.91 -4.98
N MET A 170 4.10 -42.57 -4.09
CA MET A 170 3.81 -43.34 -2.88
C MET A 170 3.34 -44.76 -3.21
N MET A 171 2.44 -44.91 -4.19
CA MET A 171 1.93 -46.21 -4.63
C MET A 171 3.04 -47.09 -5.22
N ILE A 172 3.93 -46.52 -6.04
CA ILE A 172 5.09 -47.24 -6.60
C ILE A 172 6.01 -47.73 -5.47
N ALA A 173 6.30 -46.88 -4.49
CA ALA A 173 7.15 -47.23 -3.35
C ALA A 173 6.54 -48.38 -2.51
N GLU A 174 5.22 -48.37 -2.30
CA GLU A 174 4.52 -49.48 -1.61
C GLU A 174 4.60 -50.80 -2.39
N ILE A 175 4.44 -50.76 -3.71
CA ILE A 175 4.54 -51.95 -4.57
C ILE A 175 5.97 -52.52 -4.52
N GLN A 176 6.99 -51.68 -4.60
CA GLN A 176 8.39 -52.10 -4.50
C GLN A 176 8.71 -52.74 -3.14
N ASN A 177 8.22 -52.16 -2.05
CA ASN A 177 8.39 -52.73 -0.71
C ASN A 177 7.69 -54.10 -0.56
N LYS A 178 6.49 -54.26 -1.13
CA LYS A 178 5.79 -55.56 -1.16
C LYS A 178 6.57 -56.59 -1.98
N GLN A 179 7.11 -56.23 -3.14
CA GLN A 179 7.90 -57.16 -3.94
C GLN A 179 9.21 -57.60 -3.25
N ASN A 180 9.89 -56.68 -2.57
CA ASN A 180 11.11 -56.99 -1.82
C ASN A 180 10.85 -57.89 -0.61
N THR A 181 9.73 -57.69 0.09
CA THR A 181 9.33 -58.55 1.21
C THR A 181 8.89 -59.95 0.76
N THR A 182 8.24 -60.08 -0.40
CA THR A 182 7.90 -61.40 -0.97
C THR A 182 9.15 -62.15 -1.41
N LYS A 183 10.09 -61.49 -2.11
CA LYS A 183 11.38 -62.09 -2.48
C LYS A 183 12.14 -62.59 -1.24
N ASN A 184 12.28 -61.77 -0.21
CA ASN A 184 12.98 -62.17 1.03
C ASN A 184 12.33 -63.38 1.73
N LYS A 185 11.02 -63.59 1.58
CA LYS A 185 10.34 -64.79 2.09
C LYS A 185 10.68 -66.03 1.25
N GLU A 186 10.75 -65.92 -0.08
CA GLU A 186 11.14 -67.05 -0.95
C GLU A 186 12.57 -67.53 -0.68
N TRP A 187 13.51 -66.63 -0.38
CA TRP A 187 14.88 -66.99 0.00
C TRP A 187 15.02 -67.64 1.38
N PHE A 188 14.00 -67.53 2.25
CA PHE A 188 14.00 -68.13 3.59
C PHE A 188 13.48 -69.58 3.62
N TRP A 189 12.95 -70.08 2.50
CA TRP A 189 12.38 -71.43 2.37
C TRP A 189 13.21 -72.36 1.46
N ILE A 190 14.45 -71.98 1.14
CA ILE A 190 15.48 -72.83 0.48
C ILE A 190 16.58 -73.11 1.49
#